data_AF-A0A9R1VNZ9-F1
#
_entry.id   AF-A0A9R1VNZ9-F1
#
_cell.length_a   1.000
_cell.length_b   1.000
_cell.length_c   1.000
_cell.angle_alpha   90.00
_cell.angle_beta   90.00
_cell.angle_gamma   90.00
#
_symmetry.space_group_name_H-M   'P 1'
#
loop_
_entity.id
_entity.type
_entity.pdbx_description
1 polymer ?
#
loop_
_entity_poly.entity_id
_entity_poly.type
_entity_poly.pdbx_seq_one_letter_code
_entity_poly.pdbx_strand_id
1 'polypeptide(L)'
;MSPLKEIVDGIHVQVAKIDDDLKVRIAEYNNVRSQLDAINRKQTGSLAVCDLSNLVAPEDLVTSEHLVTLIAVVPKFSQKDWLSSYETLTTYVVPRSSKNLHEDNEYAIYTVTLFVRDADSFRTKARERGFQVFTSWMHFCAVRLFAESILGYGLPPSFLSVVLSPSVKSEKKVGSILETLCSSSNRQVVL
;
A
#
# COMPACT_ATOMS: atom_id res chain seq x y z
N MET A 1 6.58 -35.91 54.65
CA MET A 1 6.23 -34.64 53.96
C MET A 1 4.74 -34.69 53.65
N SER A 2 3.99 -33.64 53.95
CA SER A 2 2.52 -33.70 53.91
C SER A 2 2.01 -33.53 52.47
N PRO A 3 1.19 -34.46 51.94
CA PRO A 3 0.71 -34.43 50.55
C PRO A 3 -0.06 -33.15 50.17
N LEU A 4 -0.59 -32.44 51.17
CA LEU A 4 -1.23 -31.14 50.98
C LEU A 4 -0.26 -30.05 50.52
N LYS A 5 0.99 -30.10 51.00
CA LYS A 5 2.00 -29.07 50.71
C LYS A 5 2.43 -29.13 49.24
N GLU A 6 2.64 -30.34 48.71
CA GLU A 6 2.98 -30.55 47.30
C GLU A 6 1.86 -30.10 46.34
N ILE A 7 0.59 -30.32 46.71
CA ILE A 7 -0.55 -29.83 45.93
C ILE A 7 -0.61 -28.29 45.94
N VAL A 8 -0.40 -27.66 47.09
CA VAL A 8 -0.37 -26.19 47.21
C VAL A 8 0.77 -25.58 46.42
N ASP A 9 1.97 -26.18 46.48
CA ASP A 9 3.14 -25.74 45.72
C ASP A 9 2.90 -25.92 44.20
N GLY A 10 2.26 -27.03 43.79
CA GLY A 10 1.87 -27.27 42.40
C GLY A 10 0.85 -26.25 41.88
N ILE A 11 -0.14 -25.87 42.68
CA ILE A 11 -1.10 -24.81 42.34
C ILE A 11 -0.39 -23.47 42.21
N HIS A 12 0.54 -23.12 43.11
CA HIS A 12 1.31 -21.88 43.02
C HIS A 12 2.11 -21.78 41.72
N VAL A 13 2.78 -22.86 41.32
CA VAL A 13 3.53 -22.91 40.05
C VAL A 13 2.61 -22.76 38.84
N GLN A 14 1.44 -23.41 38.85
CA GLN A 14 0.47 -23.27 37.76
C GLN A 14 -0.10 -21.85 37.67
N VAL A 15 -0.44 -21.22 38.80
CA VAL A 15 -0.93 -19.84 38.84
C VAL A 15 0.14 -18.87 38.33
N ALA A 16 1.39 -19.05 38.75
CA ALA A 16 2.50 -18.22 38.25
C ALA A 16 2.69 -18.36 36.74
N LYS A 17 2.63 -19.59 36.22
CA LYS A 17 2.71 -19.85 34.78
C LYS A 17 1.56 -19.20 34.00
N ILE A 18 0.34 -19.27 34.52
CA ILE A 18 -0.84 -18.64 33.90
C ILE A 18 -0.69 -17.11 33.88
N ASP A 19 -0.17 -16.51 34.95
CA ASP A 19 0.07 -15.07 35.04
C ASP A 19 1.13 -14.60 34.02
N ASP A 20 2.22 -15.36 33.86
CA ASP A 20 3.25 -15.07 32.86
C ASP A 20 2.71 -15.23 31.42
N ASP A 21 1.98 -16.30 31.13
CA ASP A 21 1.32 -16.49 29.83
C ASP A 21 0.33 -15.35 29.54
N LEU A 22 -0.44 -14.92 30.53
CA LEU A 22 -1.36 -13.80 30.39
C LEU A 22 -0.64 -12.49 30.08
N LYS A 23 0.47 -12.20 30.77
CA LYS A 23 1.29 -11.01 30.49
C LYS A 23 1.82 -11.00 29.05
N VAL A 24 2.30 -12.15 28.56
CA VAL A 24 2.75 -12.28 27.16
C VAL A 24 1.60 -12.02 26.20
N ARG A 25 0.43 -12.65 26.42
CA ARG A 25 -0.76 -12.46 25.57
C ARG A 25 -1.27 -11.02 25.58
N ILE A 26 -1.21 -10.33 26.72
CA ILE A 26 -1.57 -8.91 26.82
C ILE A 26 -0.59 -8.05 26.02
N ALA A 27 0.72 -8.34 26.08
CA ALA A 27 1.71 -7.61 25.29
C ALA A 27 1.49 -7.81 23.78
N GLU A 28 1.23 -9.05 23.34
CA GLU A 28 0.87 -9.37 21.94
C GLU A 28 -0.40 -8.63 21.49
N TYR A 29 -1.46 -8.68 22.30
CA TYR A 29 -2.72 -8.00 22.00
C TYR A 29 -2.55 -6.48 21.87
N ASN A 30 -1.80 -5.86 22.78
CA ASN A 30 -1.55 -4.42 22.72
C ASN A 30 -0.74 -4.03 21.47
N ASN A 31 0.21 -4.87 21.05
CA ASN A 31 0.95 -4.66 19.80
C ASN A 31 0.02 -4.73 18.59
N VAL A 32 -0.81 -5.78 18.47
CA VAL A 32 -1.77 -5.93 17.36
C VAL A 32 -2.80 -4.79 17.35
N ARG A 33 -3.31 -4.39 18.52
CA ARG A 33 -4.22 -3.25 18.65
C ARG A 33 -3.57 -1.96 18.17
N SER A 34 -2.32 -1.69 18.56
CA SER A 34 -1.59 -0.50 18.12
C SER A 34 -1.38 -0.50 16.60
N GLN A 35 -1.10 -1.65 16.00
CA GLN A 35 -1.01 -1.79 14.56
C GLN A 35 -2.37 -1.54 13.87
N LEU A 36 -3.46 -2.07 14.42
CA LEU A 36 -4.81 -1.86 13.91
C LEU A 36 -5.21 -0.37 13.95
N ASP A 37 -4.91 0.33 15.05
CA ASP A 37 -5.16 1.77 15.17
C ASP A 37 -4.33 2.56 14.14
N ALA A 38 -3.10 2.14 13.86
CA ALA A 38 -2.28 2.74 12.82
C ALA A 38 -2.84 2.51 11.41
N ILE A 39 -3.38 1.32 11.13
CA ILE A 39 -4.03 0.99 9.85
C ILE A 39 -5.33 1.78 9.69
N ASN A 40 -6.16 1.86 10.72
CA ASN A 40 -7.43 2.58 10.68
C ASN A 40 -7.23 4.08 10.42
N ARG A 41 -6.18 4.68 11.00
CA ARG A 41 -5.76 6.06 10.68
C ARG A 41 -5.35 6.26 9.22
N LYS A 42 -4.75 5.25 8.58
CA LYS A 42 -4.43 5.30 7.13
C LYS A 42 -5.69 5.18 6.26
N GLN A 43 -6.67 4.40 6.70
CA GLN A 43 -7.95 4.22 6.00
C GLN A 43 -8.94 5.39 6.17
N THR A 44 -8.75 6.23 7.19
CA THR A 44 -9.64 7.39 7.44
C THR A 44 -9.04 8.70 6.92
N GLY A 45 -7.97 8.63 6.11
CA GLY A 45 -7.30 9.80 5.52
C GLY A 45 -7.92 10.26 4.20
N SER A 46 -7.50 11.44 3.72
CA SER A 46 -7.87 11.98 2.39
C SER A 46 -7.55 10.98 1.27
N LEU A 47 -8.37 10.91 0.21
CA LEU A 47 -8.24 9.98 -0.94
C LEU A 47 -6.86 9.96 -1.61
N ALA A 48 -6.02 10.99 -1.42
CA ALA A 48 -4.64 11.01 -1.90
C ALA A 48 -3.73 9.99 -1.17
N VAL A 49 -4.15 9.50 0.00
CA VAL A 49 -3.37 8.61 0.90
C VAL A 49 -4.16 7.35 1.30
N CYS A 50 -5.47 7.32 1.04
CA CYS A 50 -6.34 6.22 1.43
C CYS A 50 -6.24 5.03 0.47
N ASP A 51 -6.53 3.82 0.98
CA ASP A 51 -6.53 2.58 0.21
C ASP A 51 -7.70 2.58 -0.79
N LEU A 52 -7.36 2.56 -2.07
CA LEU A 52 -8.32 2.59 -3.18
C LEU A 52 -8.92 1.20 -3.49
N SER A 53 -8.40 0.14 -2.86
CA SER A 53 -8.78 -1.25 -3.14
C SER A 53 -10.27 -1.52 -2.94
N ASN A 54 -10.91 -0.84 -1.97
CA ASN A 54 -12.33 -1.00 -1.67
C ASN A 54 -13.24 -0.07 -2.50
N LEU A 55 -12.65 0.87 -3.25
CA LEU A 55 -13.37 1.92 -3.96
C LEU A 55 -13.49 1.67 -5.46
N VAL A 56 -12.62 0.81 -6.00
CA VAL A 56 -12.55 0.49 -7.41
C VAL A 56 -13.09 -0.91 -7.64
N ALA A 57 -14.25 -1.01 -8.29
CA ALA A 57 -14.77 -2.29 -8.72
C ALA A 57 -13.87 -2.89 -9.84
N PRO A 58 -13.61 -4.20 -9.85
CA PRO A 58 -12.85 -4.85 -10.92
C PRO A 58 -13.46 -4.64 -12.31
N GLU A 59 -14.77 -4.45 -12.38
CA GLU A 59 -15.53 -4.19 -13.61
C GLU A 59 -15.14 -2.89 -14.30
N ASP A 60 -14.66 -1.90 -13.53
CA ASP A 60 -14.26 -0.59 -14.04
C ASP A 60 -12.78 -0.57 -14.50
N LEU A 61 -12.05 -1.67 -14.32
CA LEU A 61 -10.65 -1.81 -14.71
C LEU A 61 -10.54 -2.66 -15.99
N VAL A 62 -10.41 -1.99 -17.14
CA VAL A 62 -10.16 -2.66 -18.41
C VAL A 62 -8.65 -2.91 -18.53
N THR A 63 -8.25 -4.15 -18.32
CA THR A 63 -6.87 -4.61 -18.58
C THR A 63 -6.85 -5.50 -19.81
N SER A 64 -6.18 -5.03 -20.86
CA SER A 64 -5.97 -5.79 -22.09
C SER A 64 -4.50 -5.71 -22.51
N GLU A 65 -4.10 -6.45 -23.53
CA GLU A 65 -2.73 -6.43 -24.08
C GLU A 65 -2.26 -5.04 -24.52
N HIS A 66 -3.20 -4.19 -24.93
CA HIS A 66 -2.89 -2.87 -25.48
C HIS A 66 -3.54 -1.73 -24.69
N LEU A 67 -4.52 -2.04 -23.83
CA LEU A 67 -5.26 -1.05 -23.06
C LEU A 67 -4.99 -1.21 -21.58
N VAL A 68 -4.80 -0.06 -20.92
CA VAL A 68 -4.65 0.03 -19.48
C VAL A 68 -5.60 1.10 -18.95
N THR A 69 -6.26 0.80 -17.84
CA THR A 69 -6.99 1.79 -17.06
C THR A 69 -6.07 2.38 -15.99
N LEU A 70 -5.95 3.70 -15.97
CA LEU A 70 -5.30 4.45 -14.89
C LEU A 70 -6.36 5.07 -13.99
N ILE A 71 -5.99 5.31 -12.74
CA ILE A 71 -6.84 5.98 -11.76
C ILE A 71 -6.28 7.39 -11.57
N ALA A 72 -7.07 8.41 -11.83
CA ALA A 72 -6.73 9.82 -11.67
C ALA A 72 -7.44 10.42 -10.46
N VAL A 73 -6.67 11.01 -9.55
CA VAL A 73 -7.15 11.80 -8.43
C VAL A 73 -7.15 13.26 -8.85
N VAL A 74 -8.35 13.85 -8.90
CA VAL A 74 -8.62 15.18 -9.43
C VAL A 74 -9.24 16.03 -8.33
N PRO A 75 -8.72 17.24 -8.04
CA PRO A 75 -9.35 18.13 -7.09
C PRO A 75 -10.76 18.52 -7.53
N LYS A 76 -11.69 18.67 -6.58
CA LYS A 76 -13.11 18.98 -6.86
C LYS A 76 -13.30 20.26 -7.69
N PHE A 77 -12.46 21.27 -7.46
CA PHE A 77 -12.51 22.53 -8.22
C PHE A 77 -12.07 22.38 -9.68
N SER A 78 -11.26 21.36 -10.01
CA SER A 78 -10.72 21.13 -11.35
C SER A 78 -11.41 20.00 -12.12
N GLN A 79 -12.54 19.45 -11.62
CA GLN A 79 -13.23 18.37 -12.34
C GLN A 79 -13.68 18.76 -13.75
N LYS A 80 -14.14 20.01 -13.93
CA LYS A 80 -14.54 20.52 -15.25
C LYS A 80 -13.35 20.65 -16.19
N ASP A 81 -12.21 21.08 -15.67
CA ASP A 81 -10.96 21.16 -16.45
C ASP A 81 -10.46 19.77 -16.83
N TRP A 82 -10.54 18.80 -15.91
CA TRP A 82 -10.22 17.41 -16.18
C TRP A 82 -11.04 16.87 -17.35
N LEU A 83 -12.38 16.93 -17.27
CA LEU A 83 -13.29 16.41 -18.30
C LEU A 83 -13.08 17.07 -19.67
N SER A 84 -12.64 18.33 -19.69
CA SER A 84 -12.38 19.08 -20.93
C SER A 84 -11.00 18.80 -21.51
N SER A 85 -10.02 18.42 -20.69
CA SER A 85 -8.62 18.34 -21.09
C SER A 85 -8.05 16.94 -21.21
N TYR A 86 -8.58 15.95 -20.49
CA TYR A 86 -7.97 14.62 -20.40
C TYR A 86 -7.82 13.93 -21.77
N GLU A 87 -8.76 14.14 -22.69
CA GLU A 87 -8.74 13.58 -24.05
C GLU A 87 -7.61 14.17 -24.91
N THR A 88 -7.13 15.37 -24.58
CA THR A 88 -6.09 16.10 -25.32
C THR A 88 -4.69 15.93 -24.73
N LEU A 89 -4.55 15.27 -23.58
CA LEU A 89 -3.26 15.09 -22.92
C LEU A 89 -2.32 14.23 -23.77
N THR A 90 -2.81 13.10 -24.28
CA THR A 90 -2.04 12.24 -25.20
C THR A 90 -2.91 11.76 -26.36
N THR A 91 -2.27 11.39 -27.47
CA THR A 91 -2.95 11.01 -28.71
C THR A 91 -3.76 9.72 -28.58
N TYR A 92 -3.36 8.83 -27.68
CA TYR A 92 -3.94 7.48 -27.55
C TYR A 92 -4.77 7.30 -26.28
N VAL A 93 -5.46 8.37 -25.85
CA VAL A 93 -6.50 8.29 -24.80
C VAL A 93 -7.81 7.87 -25.45
N VAL A 94 -8.56 6.96 -24.81
CA VAL A 94 -9.90 6.60 -25.27
C VAL A 94 -10.87 7.72 -24.87
N PRO A 95 -11.51 8.43 -25.81
CA PRO A 95 -12.47 9.49 -25.50
C PRO A 95 -13.69 8.93 -24.78
N ARG A 96 -14.31 9.73 -23.92
CA ARG A 96 -15.44 9.34 -23.04
C ARG A 96 -15.19 8.10 -22.17
N SER A 97 -13.94 7.69 -21.98
CA SER A 97 -13.59 6.60 -21.06
C SER A 97 -13.55 7.04 -19.60
N SER A 98 -13.57 8.35 -19.33
CA SER A 98 -13.43 8.87 -17.98
C SER A 98 -14.72 8.72 -17.17
N LYS A 99 -14.72 7.85 -16.15
CA LYS A 99 -15.84 7.60 -15.24
C LYS A 99 -15.48 8.05 -13.82
N ASN A 100 -16.37 8.80 -13.17
CA ASN A 100 -16.23 9.14 -11.76
C ASN A 100 -16.59 7.90 -10.92
N LEU A 101 -15.66 7.44 -10.09
CA LEU A 101 -15.89 6.32 -9.17
C LEU A 101 -16.35 6.80 -7.80
N HIS A 102 -15.69 7.83 -7.29
CA HIS A 102 -15.94 8.35 -5.95
C HIS A 102 -15.58 9.83 -5.83
N GLU A 103 -16.30 10.53 -4.98
CA GLU A 103 -16.10 11.94 -4.70
C GLU A 103 -16.11 12.18 -3.19
N ASP A 104 -15.02 12.76 -2.70
CA ASP A 104 -14.87 13.26 -1.34
C ASP A 104 -15.14 14.78 -1.29
N ASN A 105 -14.95 15.37 -0.11
CA ASN A 105 -15.00 16.81 0.09
C ASN A 105 -13.96 17.60 -0.72
N GLU A 106 -12.78 17.02 -0.99
CA GLU A 106 -11.65 17.74 -1.63
C GLU A 106 -11.24 17.15 -3.00
N TYR A 107 -11.33 15.84 -3.18
CA TYR A 107 -10.89 15.13 -4.38
C TYR A 107 -11.98 14.23 -4.95
N ALA A 108 -11.92 14.00 -6.26
CA ALA A 108 -12.71 13.01 -6.97
C ALA A 108 -11.80 12.07 -7.75
N ILE A 109 -12.22 10.82 -7.85
CA ILE A 109 -11.49 9.77 -8.53
C ILE A 109 -12.15 9.49 -9.85
N TYR A 110 -11.36 9.57 -10.90
CA TYR A 110 -11.74 9.23 -12.26
C TYR A 110 -10.93 8.05 -12.74
N THR A 111 -11.55 7.10 -13.42
CA THR A 111 -10.82 6.14 -14.26
C THR A 111 -10.52 6.80 -15.60
N VAL A 112 -9.45 6.38 -16.27
CA VAL A 112 -9.22 6.73 -17.66
C VAL A 112 -8.60 5.54 -18.37
N THR A 113 -9.09 5.21 -19.56
CA THR A 113 -8.54 4.11 -20.35
C THR A 113 -7.75 4.66 -21.52
N LEU A 114 -6.53 4.14 -21.71
CA LEU A 114 -5.63 4.56 -22.77
C LEU A 114 -4.72 3.40 -23.18
N PHE A 115 -3.95 3.62 -24.25
CA PHE A 115 -2.99 2.62 -24.70
C PHE A 115 -1.78 2.54 -23.76
N VAL A 116 -1.33 1.31 -23.48
CA VAL A 116 -0.20 1.02 -22.58
C VAL A 116 1.05 1.82 -22.95
N ARG A 117 1.32 1.97 -24.25
CA ARG A 117 2.49 2.68 -24.78
C ARG A 117 2.57 4.15 -24.35
N ASP A 118 1.43 4.82 -24.18
CA ASP A 118 1.35 6.24 -23.86
C ASP A 118 1.01 6.51 -22.39
N ALA A 119 0.96 5.46 -21.56
CA ALA A 119 0.63 5.56 -20.14
C ALA A 119 1.60 6.49 -19.38
N ASP A 120 2.90 6.37 -19.62
CA ASP A 120 3.91 7.18 -18.91
C ASP A 120 3.93 8.64 -19.40
N SER A 121 3.70 8.87 -20.70
CA SER A 121 3.54 10.22 -21.23
C SER A 121 2.30 10.90 -20.67
N PHE A 122 1.21 10.16 -20.53
CA PHE A 122 -0.03 10.68 -19.95
C PHE A 122 0.16 11.06 -18.49
N ARG A 123 0.80 10.20 -17.68
CA ARG A 123 1.11 10.50 -16.27
C ARG A 123 1.92 11.78 -16.12
N THR A 124 2.95 11.96 -16.94
CA THR A 124 3.82 13.15 -16.87
C THR A 124 3.02 14.43 -17.15
N LYS A 125 2.23 14.43 -18.25
CA LYS A 125 1.41 15.60 -18.62
C LYS A 125 0.26 15.86 -17.66
N ALA A 126 -0.35 14.81 -17.12
CA ALA A 126 -1.39 14.95 -16.09
C ALA A 126 -0.81 15.59 -14.82
N ARG A 127 0.41 15.18 -14.42
CA ARG A 127 1.12 15.73 -13.27
C ARG A 127 1.49 17.20 -13.47
N GLU A 128 1.89 17.61 -14.67
CA GLU A 128 2.15 19.03 -15.01
C GLU A 128 0.91 19.90 -14.82
N ARG A 129 -0.29 19.35 -15.03
CA ARG A 129 -1.56 20.04 -14.76
C ARG A 129 -2.06 19.91 -13.31
N GLY A 130 -1.28 19.29 -12.44
CA GLY A 130 -1.63 19.09 -11.03
C GLY A 130 -2.56 17.91 -10.78
N PHE A 131 -2.81 17.05 -11.76
CA PHE A 131 -3.55 15.81 -11.58
C PHE A 131 -2.62 14.69 -11.15
N GLN A 132 -3.01 13.92 -10.13
CA GLN A 132 -2.25 12.75 -9.69
C GLN A 132 -2.81 11.50 -10.34
N VAL A 133 -2.01 10.78 -11.13
CA VAL A 133 -2.47 9.59 -11.85
C VAL A 133 -1.68 8.38 -11.39
N PHE A 134 -2.39 7.35 -10.95
CA PHE A 134 -1.83 6.15 -10.35
C PHE A 134 -2.00 4.90 -11.23
N THR A 135 -0.93 4.11 -11.16
CA THR A 135 -0.85 2.67 -11.39
C THR A 135 -1.89 1.78 -10.75
N SER A 136 -2.78 1.07 -11.46
CA SER A 136 -3.21 -0.24 -10.92
C SER A 136 -2.01 -1.16 -10.65
N TRP A 137 -0.90 -0.95 -11.38
CA TRP A 137 0.41 -1.56 -11.13
C TRP A 137 0.91 -1.40 -9.69
N MET A 138 0.54 -0.33 -8.97
CA MET A 138 0.98 -0.15 -7.59
C MET A 138 0.35 -1.20 -6.66
N HIS A 139 -0.88 -1.63 -6.94
CA HIS A 139 -1.53 -2.73 -6.25
C HIS A 139 -0.85 -4.07 -6.60
N PHE A 140 -0.50 -4.28 -7.87
CA PHE A 140 0.22 -5.47 -8.30
C PHE A 140 1.63 -5.55 -7.67
N CYS A 141 2.34 -4.42 -7.60
CA CYS A 141 3.60 -4.29 -6.87
C CYS A 141 3.43 -4.56 -5.38
N ALA A 142 2.39 -4.02 -4.74
CA ALA A 142 2.15 -4.24 -3.31
C ALA A 142 1.85 -5.73 -3.00
N VAL A 143 1.01 -6.38 -3.82
CA VAL A 143 0.70 -7.81 -3.67
C VAL A 143 1.93 -8.67 -3.96
N ARG A 144 2.71 -8.34 -4.99
CA ARG A 144 3.96 -9.04 -5.30
C ARG A 144 4.99 -8.89 -4.19
N LEU A 145 5.20 -7.68 -3.69
CA LEU A 145 6.11 -7.40 -2.57
C LEU A 145 5.67 -8.15 -1.30
N PHE A 146 4.37 -8.20 -1.04
CA PHE A 146 3.80 -8.96 0.07
C PHE A 146 4.04 -10.46 -0.08
N ALA A 147 3.79 -11.03 -1.27
CA ALA A 147 4.03 -12.44 -1.56
C ALA A 147 5.52 -12.81 -1.51
N GLU A 148 6.40 -12.01 -2.11
CA GLU A 148 7.85 -12.19 -2.06
C GLU A 148 8.39 -12.03 -0.63
N SER A 149 7.81 -11.14 0.17
CA SER A 149 8.17 -10.99 1.58
C SER A 149 7.76 -12.22 2.41
N ILE A 150 6.57 -12.77 2.20
CA ILE A 150 6.12 -14.00 2.90
C ILE A 150 6.96 -15.21 2.48
N LEU A 151 7.20 -15.37 1.17
CA LEU A 151 7.96 -16.51 0.63
C LEU A 151 9.45 -16.42 0.98
N GLY A 152 10.01 -15.21 1.00
CA GLY A 152 11.42 -14.98 1.33
C GLY A 152 11.71 -15.02 2.83
N TYR A 153 10.79 -14.53 3.67
CA TYR A 153 11.08 -14.22 5.07
C TYR A 153 10.16 -14.91 6.09
N GLY A 154 9.09 -15.58 5.63
CA GLY A 154 8.22 -16.40 6.48
C GLY A 154 7.19 -15.61 7.30
N LEU A 155 6.49 -16.32 8.18
CA LEU A 155 5.49 -15.78 9.11
C LEU A 155 6.09 -15.71 10.53
N PRO A 156 5.72 -14.72 11.36
CA PRO A 156 4.72 -13.66 11.12
C PRO A 156 5.26 -12.47 10.28
N PRO A 157 4.39 -11.75 9.56
CA PRO A 157 4.79 -10.71 8.61
C PRO A 157 5.22 -9.42 9.34
N SER A 158 6.46 -9.40 9.86
CA SER A 158 7.08 -8.21 10.44
C SER A 158 8.07 -7.58 9.47
N PHE A 159 7.58 -7.12 8.31
CA PHE A 159 8.39 -6.42 7.31
C PHE A 159 7.93 -4.98 7.11
N LEU A 160 8.90 -4.09 6.89
CA LEU A 160 8.67 -2.68 6.59
C LEU A 160 8.84 -2.48 5.09
N SER A 161 7.73 -2.37 4.36
CA SER A 161 7.72 -2.01 2.94
C SER A 161 7.98 -0.50 2.79
N VAL A 162 9.05 -0.12 2.09
CA VAL A 162 9.42 1.28 1.84
C VAL A 162 9.54 1.51 0.34
N VAL A 163 8.82 2.50 -0.18
CA VAL A 163 8.96 2.98 -1.57
C VAL A 163 10.00 4.10 -1.59
N LEU A 164 11.09 3.91 -2.33
CA LEU A 164 12.17 4.88 -2.47
C LEU A 164 12.07 5.55 -3.85
N SER A 165 12.07 6.89 -3.90
CA SER A 165 12.21 7.65 -5.16
C SER A 165 13.57 8.35 -5.21
N PRO A 166 14.66 7.66 -5.60
CA PRO A 166 15.96 8.32 -5.77
C PRO A 166 15.95 9.25 -6.98
N SER A 167 16.79 10.30 -6.95
CA SER A 167 17.03 11.14 -8.13
C SER A 167 17.77 10.34 -9.21
N VAL A 168 17.45 10.58 -10.49
CA VAL A 168 17.99 9.87 -11.68
C VAL A 168 19.51 9.82 -11.73
N LYS A 169 20.18 10.83 -11.14
CA LYS A 169 21.66 10.87 -11.05
C LYS A 169 22.23 10.05 -9.89
N SER A 170 21.45 9.83 -8.85
CA SER A 170 21.88 9.17 -7.60
C SER A 170 21.46 7.71 -7.48
N GLU A 171 20.68 7.19 -8.42
CA GLU A 171 20.09 5.85 -8.37
C GLU A 171 21.15 4.74 -8.17
N LYS A 172 22.24 4.79 -8.93
CA LYS A 172 23.37 3.84 -8.80
C LYS A 172 24.04 3.91 -7.43
N LYS A 173 24.16 5.11 -6.87
CA LYS A 173 24.77 5.33 -5.54
C LYS A 173 23.87 4.78 -4.45
N VAL A 174 22.56 5.04 -4.53
CA VAL A 174 21.57 4.52 -3.58
C VAL A 174 21.54 2.99 -3.62
N GLY A 175 21.57 2.37 -4.80
CA GLY A 175 21.66 0.91 -4.96
C GLY A 175 22.87 0.32 -4.24
N SER A 176 24.07 0.86 -4.46
CA SER A 176 25.30 0.38 -3.80
C SER A 176 25.27 0.51 -2.27
N ILE A 177 24.64 1.58 -1.75
CA ILE A 177 24.48 1.79 -0.31
C ILE A 177 23.49 0.77 0.26
N LEU A 178 22.38 0.52 -0.42
CA LEU A 178 21.38 -0.46 0.01
C LEU A 178 21.93 -1.88 -0.01
N GLU A 179 22.70 -2.27 -1.02
CA GLU A 179 23.39 -3.58 -1.06
C GLU A 179 24.39 -3.74 0.10
N THR A 180 25.14 -2.68 0.41
CA THR A 180 26.09 -2.69 1.54
C THR A 180 25.39 -2.79 2.89
N LEU A 181 24.27 -2.07 3.07
CA LEU A 181 23.46 -2.12 4.28
C LEU A 181 22.72 -3.45 4.43
N CYS A 182 22.21 -4.02 3.34
CA CYS A 182 21.51 -5.31 3.32
C CYS A 182 22.45 -6.51 3.52
N SER A 183 23.72 -6.40 3.15
CA SER A 183 24.73 -7.46 3.41
C SER A 183 25.29 -7.41 4.85
N SER A 184 25.30 -6.22 5.48
CA SER A 184 25.85 -6.01 6.82
C SER A 184 24.85 -6.34 7.94
N SER A 185 23.55 -6.18 7.67
CA SER A 185 22.49 -6.59 8.59
C SER A 185 21.85 -7.84 8.02
N ASN A 186 21.88 -8.94 8.77
CA ASN A 186 21.12 -10.17 8.47
C ASN A 186 19.60 -9.94 8.67
N ARG A 187 19.09 -8.82 8.13
CA ARG A 187 17.72 -8.29 8.11
C ARG A 187 17.42 -7.79 6.69
N GLN A 188 17.57 -8.71 5.74
CA GLN A 188 16.55 -9.11 4.76
C GLN A 188 15.52 -8.03 4.33
N VAL A 189 15.78 -7.36 3.20
CA VAL A 189 14.84 -6.49 2.49
C VAL A 189 14.88 -6.84 1.00
N VAL A 190 13.72 -7.11 0.38
CA VAL A 190 13.57 -7.19 -1.09
C VAL A 190 13.20 -5.79 -1.60
N LEU A 191 13.87 -5.34 -2.67
CA LEU A 191 13.57 -4.12 -3.42
C LEU A 191 12.31 -4.27 -4.27
#